data_AF-A0A2A6PV11-F1
#
_entry.id   AF-A0A2A6PV11-F1
#
_cell.length_a   1.000
_cell.length_b   1.000
_cell.length_c   1.000
_cell.angle_alpha   90.00
_cell.angle_beta   90.00
_cell.angle_gamma   90.00
#
_symmetry.space_group_name_H-M   'P 1'
#
loop_
_entity.id
_entity.type
_entity.pdbx_description
1 polymer ?
#
loop_
_entity_poly.entity_id
_entity_poly.type
_entity_poly.pdbx_seq_one_letter_code
_entity_poly.pdbx_strand_id
1 'polypeptide(L)'
;MSSLKVTFGILAAGLMLSGCMQATHFEATDTKAFKPKDKELLAKVRYENTPVAEPFRRAIVDYHRKESPGSIVVDSDNHYLYYVQEGGKAIRYGITVGEEAMAWSGIAKVGSKTEWPAWHPTPGEISRLGVPTYVAPGPDNPMGSRAIYLYSGGKDTLFRIHGTNQPEYIGASISSGCIRLTNEDAIDLYDRVKVGTIVVVLEPKHGDSPYNSRLALGSSQTGQAGSY
;
A
#
# COMPACT_ATOMS: atom_id res chain seq x y z
N MET A 1 18.53 -39.50 -66.53
CA MET A 1 18.82 -40.00 -65.18
C MET A 1 19.29 -38.81 -64.34
N SER A 2 18.63 -38.59 -63.18
CA SER A 2 18.92 -37.66 -62.05
C SER A 2 19.27 -36.19 -62.35
N SER A 3 18.45 -35.21 -61.98
CA SER A 3 18.13 -34.70 -60.62
C SER A 3 19.19 -33.70 -60.10
N LEU A 4 18.80 -32.43 -59.96
CA LEU A 4 19.01 -31.65 -58.73
C LEU A 4 18.17 -30.36 -58.79
N LYS A 5 17.03 -30.35 -58.09
CA LYS A 5 16.33 -29.11 -57.71
C LYS A 5 16.93 -28.64 -56.39
N VAL A 6 17.59 -27.48 -56.38
CA VAL A 6 18.07 -26.84 -55.16
C VAL A 6 16.94 -25.98 -54.62
N THR A 7 16.27 -26.47 -53.58
CA THR A 7 15.29 -25.70 -52.81
C THR A 7 16.06 -24.98 -51.71
N PHE A 8 16.22 -23.66 -51.83
CA PHE A 8 16.74 -22.82 -50.76
C PHE A 8 15.68 -22.70 -49.66
N GLY A 9 15.86 -23.47 -48.59
CA GLY A 9 15.10 -23.33 -47.36
C GLY A 9 15.57 -22.09 -46.60
N ILE A 10 14.73 -21.07 -46.53
CA ILE A 10 14.91 -19.96 -45.60
C ILE A 10 14.44 -20.46 -44.23
N LEU A 11 15.39 -20.90 -43.40
CA LEU A 11 15.19 -21.09 -41.98
C LEU A 11 15.18 -19.69 -41.32
N ALA A 12 14.00 -19.08 -41.18
CA ALA A 12 13.86 -17.90 -40.34
C ALA A 12 13.82 -18.37 -38.88
N ALA A 13 14.95 -18.22 -38.19
CA ALA A 13 15.07 -18.45 -36.75
C ALA A 13 14.16 -17.46 -36.01
N GLY A 14 13.06 -17.96 -35.46
CA GLY A 14 12.19 -17.20 -34.57
C GLY A 14 12.91 -16.91 -33.25
N LEU A 15 13.37 -15.68 -33.07
CA LEU A 15 13.82 -15.16 -31.78
C LEU A 15 12.59 -15.05 -30.85
N MET A 16 12.35 -16.10 -30.07
CA MET A 16 11.40 -16.09 -28.97
C MET A 16 11.93 -15.19 -27.86
N LEU A 17 11.57 -13.91 -27.89
CA LEU A 17 11.69 -12.99 -26.75
C LEU A 17 10.71 -13.43 -25.66
N SER A 18 11.07 -14.48 -24.92
CA SER A 18 10.37 -14.83 -23.68
C SER A 18 10.78 -13.83 -22.60
N GLY A 19 10.11 -12.67 -22.59
CA GLY A 19 10.19 -11.76 -21.46
C GLY A 19 9.69 -12.50 -20.22
N CYS A 20 10.51 -12.57 -19.17
CA CYS A 20 10.07 -13.05 -17.87
C CYS A 20 8.97 -12.11 -17.36
N MET A 21 7.70 -12.46 -17.59
CA MET A 21 6.60 -11.84 -16.88
C MET A 21 6.68 -12.36 -15.43
N GLN A 22 7.34 -11.62 -14.55
CA GLN A 22 7.24 -11.86 -13.12
C GLN A 22 5.77 -11.70 -12.73
N ALA A 23 5.09 -12.81 -12.51
CA ALA A 23 3.71 -12.82 -12.06
C ALA A 23 3.65 -12.19 -10.67
N THR A 24 2.85 -11.13 -10.51
CA THR A 24 2.53 -10.57 -9.20
C THR A 24 1.91 -11.65 -8.33
N HIS A 25 2.59 -12.01 -7.24
CA HIS A 25 2.09 -13.03 -6.31
C HIS A 25 1.16 -12.37 -5.29
N PHE A 26 -0.14 -12.38 -5.59
CA PHE A 26 -1.16 -11.96 -4.65
C PHE A 26 -1.20 -12.89 -3.44
N GLU A 27 -1.29 -12.31 -2.26
CA GLU A 27 -1.37 -13.04 -1.01
C GLU A 27 -2.56 -12.50 -0.23
N ALA A 28 -3.64 -13.27 -0.12
CA ALA A 28 -4.77 -12.90 0.72
C ALA A 28 -4.40 -12.99 2.20
N THR A 29 -4.99 -12.13 3.04
CA THR A 29 -4.80 -12.15 4.50
C THR A 29 -5.18 -13.48 5.12
N ASP A 30 -4.32 -14.01 5.98
CA ASP A 30 -4.60 -15.24 6.72
C ASP A 30 -5.61 -14.99 7.84
N THR A 31 -6.89 -15.01 7.45
CA THR A 31 -8.02 -14.81 8.37
C THR A 31 -8.16 -15.94 9.40
N LYS A 32 -7.48 -17.08 9.21
CA LYS A 32 -7.52 -18.19 10.18
C LYS A 32 -6.79 -17.79 11.46
N ALA A 33 -5.71 -17.01 11.34
CA ALA A 33 -4.92 -16.50 12.44
C ALA A 33 -5.61 -15.40 13.27
N PHE A 34 -6.74 -14.85 12.81
CA PHE A 34 -7.44 -13.79 13.52
C PHE A 34 -7.95 -14.22 14.90
N LYS A 35 -7.92 -13.28 15.84
CA LYS A 35 -8.44 -13.49 17.21
C LYS A 35 -9.95 -13.71 17.16
N PRO A 36 -10.55 -14.42 18.14
CA PRO A 36 -11.99 -14.64 18.19
C PRO A 36 -12.82 -13.34 18.11
N LYS A 37 -12.38 -12.29 18.80
CA LYS A 37 -13.03 -10.97 18.77
C LYS A 37 -13.00 -10.31 17.38
N ASP A 38 -11.91 -10.48 16.63
CA ASP A 38 -11.81 -9.94 15.27
C ASP A 38 -12.81 -10.63 14.35
N LYS A 39 -12.87 -11.96 14.41
CA LYS A 39 -13.83 -12.77 13.63
C LYS A 39 -15.27 -12.38 13.98
N GLU A 40 -15.57 -12.23 15.27
CA GLU A 40 -16.90 -11.83 15.73
C GLU A 40 -17.31 -10.45 15.21
N LEU A 41 -16.43 -9.45 15.29
CA LEU A 41 -16.75 -8.10 14.85
C LEU A 41 -16.80 -7.98 13.32
N LEU A 42 -15.86 -8.61 12.60
CA LEU A 42 -15.91 -8.66 11.14
C LEU A 42 -17.18 -9.34 10.62
N ALA A 43 -17.72 -10.34 11.33
CA ALA A 43 -18.99 -10.97 10.98
C ALA A 43 -20.23 -10.07 11.21
N LYS A 44 -20.09 -8.96 11.94
CA LYS A 44 -21.17 -8.01 12.29
C LYS A 44 -21.14 -6.72 11.47
N VAL A 45 -20.25 -6.59 10.49
CA VAL A 45 -20.19 -5.42 9.61
C VAL A 45 -21.51 -5.24 8.85
N ARG A 46 -22.00 -4.00 8.80
CA ARG A 46 -23.25 -3.65 8.10
C ARG A 46 -23.02 -2.90 6.79
N TYR A 47 -21.81 -2.40 6.56
CA TYR A 47 -21.41 -1.79 5.30
C TYR A 47 -21.19 -2.85 4.22
N GLU A 48 -21.25 -2.44 2.96
CA GLU A 48 -20.96 -3.33 1.82
C GLU A 48 -19.47 -3.67 1.80
N ASN A 49 -19.13 -4.94 1.96
CA ASN A 49 -17.75 -5.39 1.87
C ASN A 49 -17.37 -5.63 0.41
N THR A 50 -17.03 -4.55 -0.29
CA THR A 50 -16.64 -4.60 -1.70
C THR A 50 -15.25 -5.22 -1.86
N PRO A 51 -15.06 -6.19 -2.78
CA PRO A 51 -13.75 -6.74 -3.07
C PRO A 51 -12.78 -5.64 -3.55
N VAL A 52 -11.55 -5.66 -3.00
CA VAL A 52 -10.51 -4.74 -3.43
C VAL A 52 -10.17 -4.99 -4.91
N ALA A 53 -10.12 -3.89 -5.67
CA ALA A 53 -9.72 -3.92 -7.08
C ALA A 53 -8.34 -4.56 -7.23
N GLU A 54 -8.17 -5.35 -8.29
CA GLU A 54 -7.03 -6.26 -8.46
C GLU A 54 -5.64 -5.60 -8.28
N PRO A 55 -5.37 -4.39 -8.82
CA PRO A 55 -4.08 -3.72 -8.61
C PRO A 55 -3.74 -3.46 -7.13
N PHE A 56 -4.76 -3.16 -6.32
CA PHE A 56 -4.62 -2.77 -4.92
C PHE A 56 -4.73 -3.95 -3.94
N ARG A 57 -4.90 -5.17 -4.45
CA ARG A 57 -4.88 -6.36 -3.60
C ARG A 57 -3.50 -6.55 -3.00
N ARG A 58 -3.49 -7.08 -1.77
CA ARG A 58 -2.26 -7.39 -1.06
C ARG A 58 -1.40 -8.39 -1.85
N ALA A 59 -0.11 -8.11 -1.94
CA ALA A 59 0.84 -8.93 -2.69
C ALA A 59 2.23 -8.89 -2.06
N ILE A 60 3.00 -9.96 -2.24
CA ILE A 60 4.45 -9.90 -2.03
C ILE A 60 5.09 -9.39 -3.31
N VAL A 61 5.91 -8.35 -3.20
CA VAL A 61 6.58 -7.70 -4.33
C VAL A 61 8.08 -7.64 -4.12
N ASP A 62 8.82 -7.50 -5.23
CA ASP A 62 10.22 -7.10 -5.18
C ASP A 62 10.36 -5.69 -4.60
N TYR A 63 11.28 -5.54 -3.65
CA TYR A 63 11.54 -4.29 -2.95
C TYR A 63 12.95 -3.80 -3.28
N HIS A 64 13.01 -2.72 -4.05
CA HIS A 64 14.24 -2.17 -4.62
C HIS A 64 14.85 -1.02 -3.79
N ARG A 65 14.14 -0.55 -2.76
CA ARG A 65 14.62 0.52 -1.88
C ARG A 65 15.48 -0.05 -0.74
N LYS A 66 15.91 0.82 0.18
CA LYS A 66 16.97 0.52 1.17
C LYS A 66 16.52 0.59 2.62
N GLU A 67 15.26 0.94 2.87
CA GLU A 67 14.69 0.91 4.20
C GLU A 67 14.79 -0.51 4.77
N SER A 68 15.07 -0.61 6.07
CA SER A 68 15.39 -1.90 6.68
C SER A 68 14.15 -2.80 6.83
N PRO A 69 14.31 -4.13 6.82
CA PRO A 69 13.24 -5.07 7.17
C PRO A 69 12.55 -4.71 8.49
N GLY A 70 11.22 -4.84 8.52
CA GLY A 70 10.38 -4.44 9.65
C GLY A 70 9.94 -2.96 9.64
N SER A 71 10.42 -2.17 8.68
CA SER A 71 9.95 -0.80 8.44
C SER A 71 8.67 -0.75 7.60
N ILE A 72 7.98 0.39 7.66
CA ILE A 72 6.84 0.71 6.81
C ILE A 72 7.26 1.81 5.83
N VAL A 73 6.88 1.69 4.56
CA VAL A 73 6.97 2.77 3.57
C VAL A 73 5.59 3.07 3.01
N VAL A 74 5.22 4.35 2.95
CA VAL A 74 3.94 4.81 2.40
C VAL A 74 4.20 5.59 1.12
N ASP A 75 3.65 5.09 0.03
CA ASP A 75 3.66 5.71 -1.29
C ASP A 75 2.26 6.23 -1.60
N SER A 76 2.02 7.48 -1.21
CA SER A 76 0.71 8.12 -1.33
C SER A 76 0.28 8.33 -2.78
N ASP A 77 1.23 8.51 -3.71
CA ASP A 77 0.92 8.74 -5.13
C ASP A 77 0.33 7.51 -5.81
N ASN A 78 0.74 6.32 -5.35
CA ASN A 78 0.32 5.04 -5.94
C ASN A 78 -0.64 4.26 -5.06
N HIS A 79 -1.06 4.85 -3.95
CA HIS A 79 -2.00 4.25 -3.01
C HIS A 79 -1.49 2.90 -2.49
N TYR A 80 -0.20 2.84 -2.15
CA TYR A 80 0.41 1.66 -1.54
C TYR A 80 1.09 1.94 -0.21
N LEU A 81 0.97 0.98 0.68
CA LEU A 81 1.80 0.83 1.87
C LEU A 81 2.63 -0.43 1.73
N TYR A 82 3.91 -0.36 2.09
CA TYR A 82 4.83 -1.49 2.07
C TYR A 82 5.29 -1.81 3.48
N TYR A 83 5.19 -3.07 3.88
CA TYR A 83 5.92 -3.61 5.02
C TYR A 83 7.17 -4.33 4.50
N VAL A 84 8.35 -3.79 4.82
CA VAL A 84 9.62 -4.27 4.28
C VAL A 84 9.99 -5.61 4.91
N GLN A 85 10.33 -6.59 4.08
CA GLN A 85 10.80 -7.91 4.48
C GLN A 85 12.28 -8.08 4.14
N GLU A 86 12.86 -9.16 4.67
CA GLU A 86 14.20 -9.58 4.26
C GLU A 86 14.22 -10.06 2.79
N GLY A 87 15.42 -10.25 2.25
CA GLY A 87 15.59 -10.83 0.90
C GLY A 87 15.14 -9.92 -0.24
N GLY A 88 15.09 -8.60 -0.03
CA GLY A 88 14.67 -7.63 -1.06
C GLY A 88 13.19 -7.76 -1.42
N LYS A 89 12.34 -8.09 -0.45
CA LYS A 89 10.89 -8.23 -0.62
C LYS A 89 10.12 -7.25 0.26
N ALA A 90 8.87 -7.02 -0.08
CA ALA A 90 7.93 -6.33 0.79
C ALA A 90 6.52 -6.88 0.61
N ILE A 91 5.72 -6.82 1.67
CA ILE A 91 4.27 -6.98 1.55
C ILE A 91 3.72 -5.61 1.16
N ARG A 92 3.06 -5.54 -0.01
CA ARG A 92 2.37 -4.36 -0.50
C ARG A 92 0.89 -4.47 -0.18
N TYR A 93 0.33 -3.42 0.43
CA TYR A 93 -1.10 -3.27 0.70
C TYR A 93 -1.63 -2.09 -0.12
N GLY A 94 -2.81 -2.24 -0.72
CA GLY A 94 -3.56 -1.09 -1.23
C GLY A 94 -4.08 -0.24 -0.08
N ILE A 95 -4.01 1.08 -0.25
CA ILE A 95 -4.48 2.03 0.76
C ILE A 95 -5.40 3.09 0.16
N THR A 96 -6.21 3.71 1.00
CA THR A 96 -6.78 5.04 0.71
C THR A 96 -5.92 6.06 1.41
N VAL A 97 -5.59 7.15 0.73
CA VAL A 97 -4.91 8.30 1.34
C VAL A 97 -5.81 9.52 1.32
N GLY A 98 -5.57 10.43 2.27
CA GLY A 98 -6.25 11.72 2.28
C GLY A 98 -5.50 12.76 1.47
N GLU A 99 -6.20 13.82 1.06
CA GLU A 99 -5.54 15.00 0.48
C GLU A 99 -4.47 15.55 1.44
N GLU A 100 -4.73 15.51 2.76
CA GLU A 100 -3.76 15.92 3.78
C GLU A 100 -2.64 14.88 4.03
N ALA A 101 -2.86 13.60 3.72
CA ALA A 101 -1.77 12.59 3.72
C ALA A 101 -0.83 12.79 2.53
N MET A 102 -1.26 13.51 1.49
CA MET A 102 -0.37 14.07 0.48
C MET A 102 0.33 15.35 0.96
N ALA A 103 -0.09 15.95 2.08
CA ALA A 103 0.52 17.18 2.58
C ALA A 103 1.69 16.93 3.55
N TRP A 104 1.86 15.70 4.05
CA TRP A 104 2.97 15.36 4.95
C TRP A 104 3.80 14.19 4.42
N SER A 105 5.11 14.43 4.31
CA SER A 105 6.13 13.43 4.02
C SER A 105 7.22 13.47 5.09
N GLY A 106 8.01 12.40 5.19
CA GLY A 106 9.12 12.30 6.11
C GLY A 106 9.12 11.04 6.94
N ILE A 107 9.81 11.10 8.09
CA ILE A 107 10.04 9.95 8.95
C ILE A 107 9.21 10.11 10.24
N ALA A 108 8.45 9.06 10.55
CA ALA A 108 7.76 8.87 11.81
C ALA A 108 8.14 7.52 12.43
N LYS A 109 7.63 7.30 13.63
CA LYS A 109 7.64 6.00 14.30
C LYS A 109 6.24 5.63 14.73
N VAL A 110 5.97 4.34 14.83
CA VAL A 110 4.80 3.85 15.54
C VAL A 110 4.94 4.21 17.02
N GLY A 111 4.14 5.16 17.52
CA GLY A 111 4.18 5.56 18.93
C GLY A 111 3.24 4.75 19.80
N SER A 112 2.06 4.42 19.29
CA SER A 112 1.10 3.55 19.97
C SER A 112 0.22 2.82 18.97
N LYS A 113 -0.55 1.86 19.48
CA LYS A 113 -1.33 0.90 18.69
C LYS A 113 -2.57 0.49 19.47
N THR A 114 -3.74 0.49 18.83
CA THR A 114 -5.03 0.12 19.46
C THR A 114 -5.81 -0.86 18.59
N GLU A 115 -6.35 -1.91 19.21
CA GLU A 115 -7.31 -2.82 18.60
C GLU A 115 -8.74 -2.28 18.75
N TRP A 116 -9.52 -2.29 17.67
CA TRP A 116 -10.89 -1.78 17.62
C TRP A 116 -11.00 -0.40 18.32
N PRO A 117 -10.28 0.61 17.82
CA PRO A 117 -10.25 1.93 18.45
C PRO A 117 -11.63 2.60 18.45
N ALA A 118 -11.87 3.45 19.46
CA ALA A 118 -12.90 4.47 19.36
C ALA A 118 -12.43 5.58 18.41
N TRP A 119 -13.38 6.28 17.78
CA TRP A 119 -13.06 7.45 16.95
C TRP A 119 -13.52 8.73 17.63
N HIS A 120 -12.59 9.69 17.69
CA HIS A 120 -12.82 11.05 18.16
C HIS A 120 -12.42 11.97 17.00
N PRO A 121 -13.37 12.36 16.12
CA PRO A 121 -13.04 13.27 15.04
C PRO A 121 -12.60 14.63 15.56
N THR A 122 -11.74 15.27 14.80
CA THR A 122 -11.33 16.66 15.02
C THR A 122 -12.51 17.61 14.83
N PRO A 123 -12.48 18.82 15.41
CA PRO A 123 -13.51 19.84 15.17
C PRO A 123 -13.73 20.15 13.67
N GLY A 124 -12.66 20.11 12.87
CA GLY A 124 -12.72 20.31 11.42
C GLY A 124 -13.48 19.18 10.71
N GLU A 125 -13.22 17.92 11.08
CA GLU A 125 -13.96 16.76 10.56
C GLU A 125 -15.44 16.81 10.94
N ILE A 126 -15.77 17.14 12.20
CA ILE A 126 -17.16 17.31 12.67
C ILE A 126 -17.88 18.36 11.82
N SER A 127 -17.27 19.53 11.64
CA SER A 127 -17.87 20.63 10.88
C SER A 127 -18.04 20.31 9.40
N ARG A 128 -17.09 19.60 8.78
CA ARG A 128 -17.10 19.32 7.34
C ARG A 128 -17.98 18.12 6.98
N LEU A 129 -17.96 17.07 7.79
CA LEU A 129 -18.62 15.80 7.49
C LEU A 129 -19.96 15.62 8.23
N GLY A 130 -20.26 16.46 9.22
CA GLY A 130 -21.50 16.33 10.02
C GLY A 130 -21.53 15.06 10.89
N VAL A 131 -20.37 14.63 11.37
CA VAL A 131 -20.19 13.38 12.12
C VAL A 131 -20.31 13.60 13.65
N PRO A 132 -20.67 12.55 14.43
CA PRO A 132 -20.70 12.65 15.89
C PRO A 132 -19.32 12.96 16.48
N THR A 133 -19.29 13.58 17.66
CA THR A 133 -18.06 13.86 18.43
C THR A 133 -17.35 12.60 18.94
N TYR A 134 -18.06 11.47 18.96
CA TYR A 134 -17.58 10.19 19.44
C TYR A 134 -18.27 9.05 18.68
N VAL A 135 -17.47 8.08 18.24
CA VAL A 135 -17.97 6.80 17.75
C VAL A 135 -17.29 5.68 18.53
N ALA A 136 -18.11 4.83 19.15
CA ALA A 136 -17.64 3.72 19.96
C ALA A 136 -16.84 2.69 19.13
N PRO A 137 -15.95 1.91 19.76
CA PRO A 137 -15.38 0.71 19.16
C PRO A 137 -16.44 -0.18 18.52
N GLY A 138 -16.21 -0.68 17.33
CA GLY A 138 -17.17 -1.58 16.69
C GLY A 138 -16.94 -1.82 15.21
N PRO A 139 -17.77 -2.69 14.61
CA PRO A 139 -17.59 -3.16 13.24
C PRO A 139 -17.78 -2.05 12.20
N ASP A 140 -18.66 -1.08 12.47
CA ASP A 140 -18.93 0.02 11.55
C ASP A 140 -18.16 1.31 11.89
N ASN A 141 -17.22 1.24 12.83
CA ASN A 141 -16.40 2.40 13.20
C ASN A 141 -15.48 2.79 12.01
N PRO A 142 -15.39 4.07 11.62
CA PRO A 142 -14.57 4.49 10.48
C PRO A 142 -13.05 4.29 10.66
N MET A 143 -12.58 4.12 11.90
CA MET A 143 -11.21 3.72 12.20
C MET A 143 -10.96 2.22 12.01
N GLY A 144 -12.01 1.42 11.87
CA GLY A 144 -11.93 0.00 11.57
C GLY A 144 -11.36 -0.85 12.70
N SER A 145 -10.74 -1.97 12.30
CA SER A 145 -10.27 -3.02 13.21
C SER A 145 -9.04 -2.65 14.03
N ARG A 146 -8.18 -1.75 13.53
CA ARG A 146 -6.89 -1.39 14.12
C ARG A 146 -6.58 0.07 13.87
N ALA A 147 -5.86 0.69 14.80
CA ALA A 147 -5.16 1.95 14.56
C ALA A 147 -3.72 1.91 15.06
N ILE A 148 -2.82 2.47 14.25
CA ILE A 148 -1.40 2.63 14.50
C ILE A 148 -1.13 4.14 14.46
N TYR A 149 -0.70 4.70 15.58
CA TYR A 149 -0.54 6.14 15.76
C TYR A 149 0.91 6.53 15.47
N LEU A 150 1.10 7.52 14.61
CA LEU A 150 2.42 7.94 14.14
C LEU A 150 2.94 9.11 14.96
N TYR A 151 4.19 9.02 15.36
CA TYR A 151 4.87 10.02 16.18
C TYR A 151 6.13 10.51 15.46
N SER A 152 6.39 11.81 15.51
CA SER A 152 7.62 12.41 15.01
C SER A 152 8.17 13.40 16.03
N GLY A 153 9.48 13.36 16.28
CA GLY A 153 10.11 14.17 17.33
C GLY A 153 9.52 13.94 18.74
N GLY A 154 8.96 12.76 19.01
CA GLY A 154 8.31 12.44 20.27
C GLY A 154 6.88 12.98 20.45
N LYS A 155 6.30 13.60 19.41
CA LYS A 155 4.93 14.13 19.42
C LYS A 155 4.03 13.34 18.47
N ASP A 156 2.75 13.22 18.83
CA ASP A 156 1.72 12.66 17.96
C ASP A 156 1.58 13.56 16.72
N THR A 157 1.69 12.98 15.53
CA THR A 157 1.56 13.74 14.27
C THR A 157 0.11 13.97 13.88
N LEU A 158 -0.84 13.35 14.59
CA LEU A 158 -2.22 13.20 14.21
C LEU A 158 -2.40 12.46 12.87
N PHE A 159 -1.39 11.75 12.39
CA PHE A 159 -1.51 10.80 11.28
C PHE A 159 -1.60 9.38 11.81
N ARG A 160 -2.42 8.57 11.17
CA ARG A 160 -2.73 7.21 11.60
C ARG A 160 -2.75 6.29 10.39
N ILE A 161 -2.27 5.08 10.61
CA ILE A 161 -2.52 3.94 9.73
C ILE A 161 -3.63 3.13 10.40
N HIS A 162 -4.77 2.96 9.75
CA HIS A 162 -5.93 2.31 10.38
C HIS A 162 -6.80 1.53 9.39
N GLY A 163 -7.75 0.75 9.90
CA GLY A 163 -8.73 0.03 9.09
C GLY A 163 -9.80 0.95 8.48
N THR A 164 -10.83 0.40 7.85
CA THR A 164 -11.89 1.22 7.25
C THR A 164 -13.23 0.50 7.29
N ASN A 165 -14.31 1.27 7.40
CA ASN A 165 -15.68 0.81 7.14
C ASN A 165 -16.15 1.15 5.71
N GLN A 166 -15.23 1.62 4.86
CA GLN A 166 -15.49 1.97 3.46
C GLN A 166 -14.40 1.35 2.55
N PRO A 167 -14.35 0.01 2.42
CA PRO A 167 -13.33 -0.67 1.63
C PRO A 167 -13.42 -0.37 0.13
N GLU A 168 -14.56 0.11 -0.36
CA GLU A 168 -14.79 0.53 -1.76
C GLU A 168 -13.85 1.65 -2.23
N TYR A 169 -13.21 2.38 -1.30
CA TYR A 169 -12.30 3.48 -1.61
C TYR A 169 -10.81 3.10 -1.54
N ILE A 170 -10.47 1.83 -1.34
CA ILE A 170 -9.07 1.40 -1.44
C ILE A 170 -8.56 1.69 -2.87
N GLY A 171 -7.46 2.44 -2.97
CA GLY A 171 -6.95 2.95 -4.26
C GLY A 171 -7.42 4.36 -4.63
N ALA A 172 -8.18 5.04 -3.76
CA ALA A 172 -8.68 6.41 -4.00
C ALA A 172 -8.02 7.46 -3.08
N SER A 173 -8.09 8.72 -3.51
CA SER A 173 -7.62 9.91 -2.77
C SER A 173 -8.80 10.69 -2.19
N ILE A 174 -9.38 10.21 -1.09
CA ILE A 174 -10.66 10.75 -0.56
C ILE A 174 -10.69 10.94 0.97
N SER A 175 -9.61 10.61 1.67
CA SER A 175 -9.60 10.59 3.14
C SER A 175 -9.34 11.99 3.74
N SER A 176 -9.65 12.14 5.04
CA SER A 176 -9.40 13.39 5.82
C SER A 176 -7.99 13.45 6.39
N GLY A 177 -7.02 12.79 5.74
CA GLY A 177 -5.60 12.85 6.09
C GLY A 177 -5.01 11.55 6.65
N CYS A 178 -5.78 10.51 6.94
CA CYS A 178 -5.23 9.24 7.41
C CYS A 178 -4.99 8.22 6.28
N ILE A 179 -4.18 7.19 6.57
CA ILE A 179 -3.87 6.07 5.69
C ILE A 179 -4.80 4.91 6.07
N ARG A 180 -5.72 4.54 5.18
CA ARG A 180 -6.74 3.53 5.44
C ARG A 180 -6.43 2.23 4.70
N LEU A 181 -6.49 1.12 5.41
CA LEU A 181 -6.43 -0.24 4.88
C LEU A 181 -7.80 -0.90 5.00
N THR A 182 -8.00 -2.04 4.31
CA THR A 182 -9.05 -2.99 4.69
C THR A 182 -8.88 -3.43 6.15
N ASN A 183 -9.95 -3.89 6.80
CA ASN A 183 -9.85 -4.30 8.19
C ASN A 183 -8.95 -5.54 8.37
N GLU A 184 -8.96 -6.44 7.40
CA GLU A 184 -8.10 -7.62 7.34
C GLU A 184 -6.63 -7.22 7.22
N ASP A 185 -6.29 -6.34 6.28
CA ASP A 185 -4.92 -5.88 6.08
C ASP A 185 -4.43 -5.02 7.25
N ALA A 186 -5.32 -4.25 7.88
CA ALA A 186 -5.00 -3.52 9.10
C ALA A 186 -4.65 -4.45 10.26
N ILE A 187 -5.37 -5.58 10.42
CA ILE A 187 -5.04 -6.62 11.41
C ILE A 187 -3.67 -7.22 11.12
N ASP A 188 -3.42 -7.61 9.87
CA ASP A 188 -2.16 -8.22 9.46
C ASP A 188 -0.96 -7.28 9.70
N LEU A 189 -1.04 -6.03 9.22
CA LEU A 189 0.01 -5.04 9.45
C LEU A 189 0.22 -4.78 10.95
N TYR A 190 -0.87 -4.66 11.70
CA TYR A 190 -0.82 -4.45 13.15
C TYR A 190 -0.05 -5.59 13.83
N ASP A 191 -0.30 -6.84 13.51
CA ASP A 191 0.36 -7.96 14.19
C ASP A 191 1.86 -8.07 13.84
N ARG A 192 2.29 -7.50 12.70
CA ARG A 192 3.70 -7.48 12.28
C ARG A 192 4.51 -6.36 12.94
N VAL A 193 3.93 -5.18 13.12
CA VAL A 193 4.68 -3.97 13.52
C VAL A 193 4.72 -3.79 15.03
N LYS A 194 5.79 -3.18 15.54
CA LYS A 194 5.98 -2.91 16.97
C LYS A 194 5.96 -1.41 17.24
N VAL A 195 5.71 -1.02 18.49
CA VAL A 195 6.00 0.36 18.92
C VAL A 195 7.50 0.63 18.66
N GLY A 196 7.80 1.78 18.07
CA GLY A 196 9.12 2.16 17.60
C GLY A 196 9.43 1.78 16.15
N THR A 197 8.59 0.99 15.47
CA THR A 197 8.74 0.69 14.04
C THR A 197 8.86 1.99 13.24
N ILE A 198 9.88 2.08 12.39
CA ILE A 198 10.09 3.22 11.50
C ILE A 198 9.02 3.23 10.41
N VAL A 199 8.46 4.41 10.17
CA VAL A 199 7.52 4.67 9.08
C VAL A 199 8.09 5.80 8.22
N VAL A 200 8.28 5.52 6.94
CA VAL A 200 8.73 6.50 5.95
C VAL A 200 7.55 6.84 5.05
N VAL A 201 7.15 8.10 5.01
CA VAL A 201 6.14 8.60 4.06
C VAL A 201 6.87 9.32 2.95
N LEU A 202 6.72 8.82 1.72
CA LEU A 202 7.41 9.37 0.56
C LEU A 202 6.87 10.77 0.22
N GLU A 203 7.74 11.60 -0.31
CA GLU A 203 7.34 12.93 -0.79
C GLU A 203 6.48 12.80 -2.06
N PRO A 204 5.26 13.39 -2.07
CA PRO A 204 4.39 13.33 -3.23
C PRO A 204 5.08 13.92 -4.47
N LYS A 205 4.87 13.28 -5.62
CA LYS A 205 5.44 13.62 -6.94
C LYS A 205 6.96 13.54 -7.03
N HIS A 206 7.63 13.18 -5.94
CA HIS A 206 9.09 13.11 -5.84
C HIS A 206 9.59 11.74 -5.36
N GLY A 207 8.69 10.84 -4.98
CA GLY A 207 9.03 9.47 -4.59
C GLY A 207 9.40 8.57 -5.77
N ASP A 208 10.30 7.61 -5.52
CA ASP A 208 10.55 6.48 -6.42
C ASP A 208 9.38 5.48 -6.34
N SER A 209 8.23 5.91 -6.88
CA SER A 209 7.08 5.05 -7.13
C SER A 209 7.49 3.80 -7.91
N PRO A 210 6.98 2.59 -7.62
CA PRO A 210 7.20 1.44 -8.49
C PRO A 210 6.58 1.61 -9.89
N TYR A 211 5.61 2.50 -10.07
CA TYR A 211 4.97 2.78 -11.36
C TYR A 211 5.68 3.91 -12.13
N ASN A 212 6.41 4.79 -11.44
CA ASN A 212 7.14 5.93 -12.01
C ASN A 212 8.53 6.09 -11.36
N SER A 213 9.28 5.00 -11.20
CA SER A 213 10.64 5.15 -10.66
C SER A 213 11.50 5.77 -11.77
N ARG A 214 12.07 6.95 -11.50
CA ARG A 214 13.08 7.56 -12.38
C ARG A 214 14.31 6.66 -12.60
N LEU A 215 14.39 5.54 -11.90
CA LEU A 215 15.42 4.51 -12.01
C LEU A 215 14.98 3.24 -12.77
N ALA A 216 13.69 2.92 -12.92
CA ALA A 216 13.24 1.77 -13.74
C ALA A 216 12.83 2.14 -15.18
N LEU A 217 12.53 3.41 -15.44
CA LEU A 217 12.53 3.93 -16.81
C LEU A 217 13.95 4.38 -17.12
N GLY A 218 14.76 3.44 -17.62
CA GLY A 218 16.13 3.71 -18.02
C GLY A 218 16.23 5.00 -18.82
N SER A 219 17.07 5.92 -18.36
CA SER A 219 17.59 7.00 -19.18
C SER A 219 18.43 6.39 -20.31
N SER A 220 17.74 5.90 -21.33
CA SER A 220 18.27 5.56 -22.65
C SER A 220 17.50 6.41 -23.66
N GLN A 221 17.87 7.70 -23.73
CA GLN A 221 17.80 8.63 -24.86
C GLN A 221 18.18 10.01 -24.29
N THR A 222 19.17 10.77 -24.75
CA THR A 222 20.13 10.65 -25.84
C THR A 222 21.15 11.75 -25.54
N GLY A 223 22.43 11.39 -25.41
CA GLY A 223 23.49 12.33 -25.70
C GLY A 223 23.48 12.63 -27.19
N GLN A 224 23.07 13.83 -27.58
CA GLN A 224 23.52 14.52 -28.80
C GLN A 224 23.17 16.00 -28.66
N ALA A 225 24.10 16.78 -28.13
CA ALA A 225 24.24 18.18 -28.50
C ALA A 225 25.50 18.26 -29.35
N GLY A 226 25.32 18.27 -30.67
CA GLY A 226 26.38 18.52 -31.62
C GLY A 226 26.75 20.00 -31.61
N SER A 227 28.05 20.25 -31.74
CA SER A 227 28.63 21.53 -32.15
C SER A 227 27.99 22.05 -33.43
N TYR A 228 27.59 23.33 -33.46
CA TYR A 228 28.14 24.42 -34.27
C TYR A 228 27.47 25.72 -33.83
#